data_AF-A0A554MAQ9-F1
#
_entry.id   AF-A0A554MAQ9-F1
#
_cell.length_a   1.000
_cell.length_b   1.000
_cell.length_c   1.000
_cell.angle_alpha   90.00
_cell.angle_beta   90.00
_cell.angle_gamma   90.00
#
_symmetry.space_group_name_H-M   'P 1'
#
loop_
_entity.id
_entity.type
_entity.pdbx_description
1 polymer ?
#
loop_
_entity_poly.entity_id
_entity_poly.type
_entity_poly.pdbx_seq_one_letter_code
_entity_poly.pdbx_strand_id
1 'polypeptide(L)'
;MEEKNKLVCHDCGKQFKKGDEYVNYTQDEKSYLVKCKDCYEKNPVLENFQPCDVYSRVVGFHTPINRWNKGKAAEWEDRKTFKVEGDDNKDKDDCDGDCSKGCC
;
A
#
# COMPACT_ATOMS: atom_id res chain seq x y z
N MET A 1 2.76 -18.13 4.65
CA MET A 1 4.22 -18.16 4.79
C MET A 1 4.63 -16.82 5.39
N GLU A 2 5.05 -16.82 6.66
CA GLU A 2 5.39 -15.57 7.37
C GLU A 2 6.76 -15.06 6.94
N GLU A 3 6.78 -13.97 6.19
CA GLU A 3 8.00 -13.26 5.84
C GLU A 3 8.53 -12.54 7.09
N LYS A 4 9.63 -13.06 7.63
CA LYS A 4 10.30 -12.48 8.79
C LYS A 4 10.94 -11.16 8.39
N ASN A 5 10.28 -10.04 8.71
CA ASN A 5 10.83 -8.70 8.54
C ASN A 5 12.18 -8.60 9.26
N LYS A 6 13.26 -8.44 8.49
CA LYS A 6 14.60 -8.24 9.02
C LYS A 6 14.69 -6.81 9.55
N LEU A 7 15.07 -6.68 10.81
CA LEU A 7 15.19 -5.39 11.48
C LEU A 7 16.54 -4.73 11.12
N VAL A 8 16.52 -3.53 10.55
CA VAL A 8 17.71 -2.85 10.01
C VAL A 8 17.75 -1.38 10.40
N CYS A 9 18.91 -0.89 10.84
CA CYS A 9 19.11 0.52 11.18
C CYS A 9 19.01 1.45 9.95
N HIS A 10 18.23 2.52 10.05
CA HIS A 10 18.01 3.55 9.05
C HIS A 10 19.27 4.33 8.69
N ASP A 11 20.14 4.61 9.67
CA ASP A 11 21.30 5.47 9.45
C ASP A 11 22.59 4.70 9.08
N CYS A 12 22.78 3.47 9.57
CA CYS A 12 24.00 2.68 9.28
C CYS A 12 23.76 1.34 8.58
N GLY A 13 22.51 0.91 8.38
CA GLY A 13 22.22 -0.34 7.69
C GLY A 13 22.59 -1.61 8.46
N LYS A 14 22.97 -1.51 9.74
CA LYS A 14 23.25 -2.68 10.58
C LYS A 14 21.99 -3.53 10.74
N GLN A 15 22.13 -4.84 10.51
CA GLN A 15 21.09 -5.83 10.79
C GLN A 15 21.16 -6.23 12.27
N PHE A 16 20.03 -6.17 12.95
CA PHE A 16 19.97 -6.57 14.36
C PHE A 16 19.79 -8.08 14.48
N LYS A 17 20.60 -8.71 15.32
CA LYS A 17 20.42 -10.09 15.77
C LYS A 17 19.47 -10.10 16.96
N LYS A 18 18.96 -11.29 17.27
CA LYS A 18 18.07 -11.53 18.42
C LYS A 18 18.82 -11.18 19.72
N GLY A 19 18.59 -9.97 20.24
CA GLY A 19 19.21 -9.46 21.46
C GLY A 19 19.96 -8.14 21.33
N ASP A 20 20.11 -7.59 20.12
CA ASP A 20 20.78 -6.29 19.94
C ASP A 20 19.85 -5.11 20.29
N GLU A 21 20.42 -4.08 20.90
CA GLU A 21 19.69 -2.86 21.28
C GLU A 21 19.46 -1.94 20.06
N TYR A 22 18.20 -1.55 19.84
CA TYR A 22 17.80 -0.63 18.78
C TYR A 22 16.70 0.32 19.26
N VAL A 23 16.57 1.43 18.55
CA VAL A 23 15.55 2.46 18.75
C VAL A 23 14.59 2.40 17.56
N ASN A 24 13.28 2.29 17.77
CA ASN A 24 12.27 2.26 16.70
C ASN A 24 11.58 3.63 16.55
N TYR A 25 11.28 4.03 15.31
CA TYR A 25 10.74 5.34 14.91
C TYR A 25 9.33 5.26 14.34
N THR A 26 8.86 4.09 13.91
CA THR A 26 7.50 3.89 13.39
C THR A 26 6.66 3.06 14.35
N GLN A 27 5.36 3.33 14.40
CA GLN A 27 4.41 2.63 15.28
C GLN A 27 3.58 1.58 14.54
N ASP A 28 3.62 1.55 13.20
CA ASP A 28 2.88 0.60 12.38
C ASP A 28 3.51 -0.79 12.38
N GLU A 29 2.71 -1.84 12.58
CA GLU A 29 3.15 -3.25 12.55
C GLU A 29 3.77 -3.67 11.20
N LYS A 30 3.63 -2.83 10.17
CA LYS A 30 4.02 -3.07 8.77
C LYS A 30 5.29 -2.31 8.35
N SER A 31 5.70 -1.29 9.08
CA SER A 31 6.89 -0.50 8.76
C SER A 31 7.75 -0.41 10.03
N TYR A 32 8.92 -1.04 10.02
CA TYR A 32 9.87 -0.99 11.15
C TYR A 32 11.05 -0.09 10.78
N LEU A 33 10.91 1.20 11.06
CA LEU A 33 11.96 2.18 10.89
C LEU A 33 12.77 2.24 12.17
N VAL A 34 13.97 1.66 12.19
CA VAL A 34 14.76 1.60 13.43
C VAL A 34 16.12 2.26 13.27
N LYS A 35 16.77 2.66 14.36
CA LYS A 35 18.19 3.05 14.40
C LYS A 35 18.94 2.27 15.48
N CYS A 36 20.24 2.06 15.31
CA CYS A 36 21.08 1.46 16.34
C CYS A 36 21.49 2.50 17.38
N LYS A 37 21.90 2.05 18.56
CA LYS A 37 22.40 2.90 19.66
C LYS A 37 23.49 3.87 19.20
N ASP A 38 24.50 3.36 18.49
CA ASP A 38 25.60 4.19 17.98
C ASP A 38 25.18 5.31 17.01
N CYS A 39 24.14 5.07 16.20
CA CYS A 39 23.65 6.06 15.24
C CYS A 39 22.73 7.06 15.91
N TYR A 40 21.93 6.59 16.87
CA TYR A 40 21.08 7.42 17.70
C TYR A 40 21.91 8.42 18.52
N GLU A 41 23.05 7.98 19.07
CA GLU A 41 23.96 8.83 19.82
C GLU A 41 24.69 9.86 18.94
N LYS A 42 24.88 9.58 17.64
CA LYS A 42 25.51 10.50 16.68
C LYS A 42 24.53 11.52 16.11
N ASN A 43 23.34 11.08 15.72
CA ASN A 43 22.24 11.97 15.35
C ASN A 43 20.89 11.36 15.73
N PRO A 44 20.24 11.87 16.79
CA PRO A 44 18.92 11.38 17.18
C PRO A 44 17.83 11.79 16.18
N VAL A 45 18.07 12.82 15.35
CA VAL A 45 17.11 13.31 14.35
C VAL A 45 17.00 12.32 13.20
N LEU A 46 15.78 11.96 12.88
CA LEU A 46 15.46 11.23 11.66
C LEU A 46 15.45 12.23 10.51
N GLU A 47 16.65 12.60 10.06
CA GLU A 47 16.78 13.45 8.90
C GLU A 47 16.12 12.77 7.70
N ASN A 48 15.40 13.59 6.94
CA ASN A 48 14.81 13.17 5.67
C ASN A 48 13.63 12.18 5.76
N PHE A 49 12.86 12.13 6.87
CA PHE A 49 11.63 11.34 6.95
C PHE A 49 10.36 12.19 7.03
N GLN A 50 9.51 12.04 6.02
CA GLN A 50 8.14 12.50 6.01
C GLN A 50 7.26 11.37 5.45
N PRO A 51 6.25 10.89 6.19
CA PRO A 51 5.26 10.03 5.61
C PRO A 51 4.43 10.85 4.62
N CYS A 52 4.38 10.39 3.37
CA CYS A 52 3.73 11.14 2.30
C CYS A 52 2.21 11.03 2.40
N ASP A 53 1.51 12.16 2.42
CA ASP A 53 0.06 12.17 2.25
C ASP A 53 -0.30 11.79 0.81
N VAL A 54 -1.12 10.74 0.65
CA VAL A 54 -1.56 10.27 -0.66
C VAL A 54 -3.00 10.70 -0.90
N TYR A 55 -3.21 11.53 -1.92
CA TYR A 55 -4.52 12.00 -2.36
C TYR A 55 -4.88 11.40 -3.72
N SER A 56 -6.13 11.03 -3.93
CA SER A 56 -6.74 10.70 -5.22
C SER A 56 -7.48 11.91 -5.78
N ARG A 57 -7.44 12.11 -7.12
CA ARG A 57 -8.10 13.23 -7.79
C ARG A 57 -9.17 12.70 -8.77
N VAL A 58 -10.41 13.16 -8.65
CA VAL A 58 -11.52 12.81 -9.56
C VAL A 58 -12.29 14.07 -9.92
N VAL A 59 -12.39 14.41 -11.22
CA VAL A 59 -13.04 15.63 -11.77
C VAL A 59 -12.82 16.90 -10.94
N GLY A 60 -11.57 17.16 -10.53
CA GLY A 60 -11.19 18.37 -9.80
C GLY A 60 -11.25 18.29 -8.27
N PHE A 61 -11.82 17.22 -7.71
CA PHE A 61 -11.87 16.99 -6.27
C PHE A 61 -10.67 16.16 -5.80
N HIS A 62 -9.96 16.62 -4.77
CA HIS A 62 -8.84 15.88 -4.15
C HIS A 62 -9.34 15.21 -2.86
N THR A 63 -9.24 13.88 -2.78
CA THR A 63 -9.61 13.08 -1.61
C THR A 63 -8.43 12.28 -1.10
N PRO A 64 -8.09 12.31 0.20
CA PRO A 64 -7.04 11.44 0.72
C PRO A 64 -7.40 9.97 0.51
N ILE A 65 -6.51 9.18 -0.11
CA ILE A 65 -6.75 7.77 -0.44
C ILE A 65 -6.90 6.91 0.82
N ASN A 66 -6.27 7.34 1.92
CA ASN A 66 -6.42 6.75 3.24
C ASN A 66 -7.87 6.82 3.76
N ARG A 67 -8.76 7.55 3.07
CA ARG A 67 -10.21 7.68 3.37
C ARG A 67 -11.11 6.95 2.36
N TRP A 68 -10.58 5.99 1.61
CA TRP A 68 -11.40 5.17 0.70
C TRP A 68 -12.54 4.46 1.45
N ASN A 69 -13.77 4.61 0.97
CA ASN A 69 -14.94 3.97 1.57
C ASN A 69 -15.02 2.50 1.11
N LYS A 70 -14.94 1.55 2.05
CA LYS A 70 -15.08 0.12 1.77
C LYS A 70 -16.43 -0.22 1.11
N GLY A 71 -17.50 0.52 1.41
CA GLY A 71 -18.83 0.30 0.83
C GLY A 71 -18.93 0.64 -0.66
N LYS A 72 -18.04 1.51 -1.18
CA LYS A 72 -18.00 1.84 -2.61
C LYS A 72 -17.60 0.66 -3.49
N ALA A 73 -16.88 -0.32 -2.93
CA ALA A 73 -16.51 -1.55 -3.64
C ALA A 73 -17.74 -2.45 -3.87
N ALA A 74 -18.58 -2.63 -2.84
CA ALA A 74 -19.83 -3.40 -2.98
C ALA A 74 -20.81 -2.71 -3.95
N GLU A 75 -20.95 -1.38 -3.85
CA GLU A 75 -21.76 -0.59 -4.80
C GLU A 75 -21.24 -0.62 -6.27
N TRP A 76 -20.03 -1.11 -6.52
CA TRP A 76 -19.50 -1.29 -7.86
C TRP A 76 -19.92 -2.62 -8.48
N GLU A 77 -19.96 -3.69 -7.68
CA GLU A 77 -20.37 -5.03 -8.13
C GLU A 77 -21.84 -5.07 -8.58
N ASP A 78 -22.70 -4.28 -7.94
CA ASP A 78 -24.12 -4.20 -8.28
C ASP A 78 -24.44 -3.33 -9.53
N ARG A 79 -23.42 -2.74 -10.20
CA ARG A 79 -23.66 -1.83 -11.33
C ARG A 79 -24.01 -2.59 -12.60
N LYS A 80 -25.09 -2.18 -13.27
CA LYS A 80 -25.51 -2.68 -14.60
C LYS A 80 -25.30 -1.61 -15.66
N THR A 81 -24.70 -1.97 -16.80
CA THR A 81 -24.51 -1.06 -17.94
C THR A 81 -25.82 -0.82 -18.66
N PHE A 82 -26.06 0.43 -19.06
CA PHE A 82 -27.23 0.77 -19.89
C PHE A 82 -27.02 0.23 -21.31
N LYS A 83 -27.97 -0.59 -21.80
CA LYS A 83 -27.94 -1.10 -23.18
C LYS A 83 -28.72 -0.14 -24.08
N VAL A 84 -28.04 0.43 -25.07
CA VAL A 84 -28.69 1.28 -26.09
C VAL A 84 -29.38 0.36 -27.10
N GLU A 85 -30.65 0.64 -27.40
CA GLU A 85 -31.42 -0.13 -28.39
C GLU A 85 -30.79 0.00 -29.77
N GLY A 86 -30.21 -1.10 -30.28
CA GLY A 86 -29.51 -1.17 -31.56
C GLY A 86 -28.06 -1.69 -31.49
N ASP A 87 -27.49 -1.86 -30.29
CA ASP A 87 -26.18 -2.51 -30.13
C ASP A 87 -26.36 -4.02 -29.91
N ASP A 88 -26.46 -4.75 -31.01
CA ASP A 88 -26.35 -6.21 -31.06
C ASP A 88 -24.90 -6.66 -30.89
N ASN A 89 -24.19 -6.16 -29.88
CA ASN A 89 -22.98 -6.84 -29.43
C ASN A 89 -23.37 -7.90 -28.40
N LYS A 90 -23.48 -9.14 -28.89
CA LYS A 90 -23.63 -10.33 -28.06
C LYS A 90 -22.44 -10.40 -27.10
N ASP A 91 -22.75 -10.16 -25.83
CA ASP A 91 -22.16 -10.79 -24.64
C ASP A 91 -21.09 -11.84 -24.97
N LYS A 92 -19.83 -11.43 -24.90
CA LYS A 92 -18.69 -12.31 -24.64
C LYS A 92 -17.85 -11.65 -23.56
N ASP A 93 -18.37 -11.63 -22.34
CA ASP A 93 -17.54 -11.41 -21.16
C ASP A 93 -17.92 -12.45 -20.10
N ASP A 94 -17.81 -13.72 -20.50
CA ASP A 94 -17.47 -14.80 -19.58
C ASP A 94 -15.94 -14.79 -19.47
N CYS A 95 -15.41 -13.85 -18.68
CA CYS A 95 -14.00 -13.86 -18.30
C CYS A 95 -13.93 -13.89 -16.78
N ASP A 96 -14.14 -15.08 -16.21
CA ASP A 96 -13.85 -15.43 -14.82
C ASP A 96 -12.35 -15.33 -14.51
N GLY A 97 -11.74 -14.15 -14.60
CA GLY A 97 -10.48 -13.77 -13.94
C GLY A 97 -9.28 -14.73 -14.04
N ASP A 98 -9.26 -15.67 -15.00
CA ASP A 98 -8.19 -16.63 -15.21
C ASP A 98 -7.31 -16.13 -16.36
N CYS A 99 -6.25 -15.41 -16.00
CA CYS A 99 -5.22 -14.90 -16.91
C CYS A 99 -4.32 -16.03 -17.49
N SER A 100 -4.89 -17.21 -17.71
CA SER A 100 -4.26 -18.35 -18.36
C SER A 100 -4.77 -18.56 -19.79
N LYS A 101 -5.85 -17.87 -20.19
CA LYS A 101 -6.51 -18.04 -21.50
C LYS A 101 -6.30 -16.88 -22.49
N GLY A 102 -5.32 -16.02 -22.24
CA GLY A 102 -4.85 -15.05 -23.24
C GLY A 102 -5.85 -13.93 -23.59
N CYS A 103 -6.65 -13.48 -22.62
CA CYS A 103 -7.28 -12.16 -22.71
C CYS A 103 -6.39 -11.14 -22.00
N CYS A 104 -5.55 -10.48 -22.80
CA CYS A 104 -4.98 -9.17 -22.51
C CYS A 104 -5.68 -8.14 -23.41
#